data_AF-A0AAD6TTC0-F1
#
_entry.id   AF-A0AAD6TTC0-F1
#
_cell.length_a   1.000
_cell.length_b   1.000
_cell.length_c   1.000
_cell.angle_alpha   90.00
_cell.angle_beta   90.00
_cell.angle_gamma   90.00
#
_symmetry.space_group_name_H-M   'P 1'
#
loop_
_entity.id
_entity.type
_entity.pdbx_description
1 polymer ?
#
loop_
_entity_poly.entity_id
_entity_poly.type
_entity_poly.pdbx_seq_one_letter_code
_entity_poly.pdbx_strand_id
1 'polypeptide(L)'
;MRPATPPPPPPPPEHQGLPASPPLPRPLLPTLPPSPPPHVMPALSPAPPPSPLRDVTPPPPSPPASPDAGTWFRAVYGEVSRKSLGGCYNEVLEEWARVERGYNWDMNKGGRGLSKAGRPAEVSAWVTAARGLRKGALANGVGPEIKLLSDFDMTWWSWWGNLQPGWRRKDMQTPGRFVRDTYPEDGRDTWDTLRHPGQNGVLSLVATLYWWGMKVAADGGRADQESWTEAVTDVKWMLSGLRAANMAGGG
;
A
#
# COMPACT_ATOMS: atom_id res chain seq x y z
N MET A 1 39.22 20.47 55.17
CA MET A 1 37.81 20.02 55.20
C MET A 1 37.70 18.79 54.31
N ARG A 2 37.44 17.61 54.89
CA ARG A 2 37.23 16.36 54.15
C ARG A 2 35.72 16.13 54.03
N PRO A 3 35.15 15.87 52.85
CA PRO A 3 33.72 15.62 52.72
C PRO A 3 33.36 14.22 53.24
N ALA A 4 32.34 14.16 54.09
CA ALA A 4 31.79 12.94 54.65
C ALA A 4 30.98 12.16 53.60
N THR A 5 31.20 10.85 53.52
CA THR A 5 30.46 9.93 52.67
C THR A 5 29.02 9.73 53.19
N PRO A 6 27.99 9.76 52.33
CA PRO A 6 26.61 9.51 52.75
C PRO A 6 26.36 8.01 53.01
N PRO A 7 25.44 7.66 53.92
CA PRO A 7 25.12 6.27 54.25
C PRO A 7 24.30 5.57 53.14
N PRO A 8 24.39 4.23 53.04
CA PRO A 8 23.70 3.47 52.01
C PRO A 8 22.18 3.39 52.25
N PRO A 9 21.38 3.26 51.17
CA PRO A 9 19.92 3.18 51.26
C PRO A 9 19.43 1.83 51.81
N PRO A 10 18.23 1.80 52.44
CA PRO A 10 17.66 0.59 53.01
C PRO A 10 17.18 -0.41 51.92
N PRO A 11 17.13 -1.72 52.24
CA PRO A 11 16.68 -2.74 51.30
C PRO A 11 15.16 -2.66 51.03
N PRO A 12 14.71 -3.11 49.84
CA PRO A 12 13.29 -3.10 49.47
C PRO A 12 12.47 -4.15 50.24
N PRO A 13 11.17 -3.91 50.46
CA PRO A 13 10.30 -4.82 51.22
C PRO A 13 10.01 -6.12 50.47
N GLU A 14 10.04 -7.24 51.20
CA GLU A 14 9.73 -8.59 50.72
C GLU A 14 8.27 -8.71 50.27
N HIS A 15 8.08 -9.25 49.06
CA HIS A 15 6.76 -9.59 48.53
C HIS A 15 6.21 -10.82 49.25
N GLN A 16 5.29 -10.60 50.20
CA GLN A 16 4.47 -11.66 50.77
C GLN A 16 3.53 -12.22 49.69
N GLY A 17 3.75 -13.49 49.33
CA GLY A 17 2.92 -14.23 48.39
C GLY A 17 1.49 -14.37 48.87
N LEU A 18 0.54 -14.01 48.00
CA LEU A 18 -0.89 -14.24 48.21
C LEU A 18 -1.20 -15.75 48.15
N PRO A 19 -2.01 -16.30 49.07
CA PRO A 19 -2.38 -17.70 49.04
C PRO A 19 -3.35 -18.01 47.89
N ALA A 20 -3.16 -19.18 47.26
CA ALA A 20 -3.98 -19.69 46.17
C ALA A 20 -5.45 -19.88 46.58
N SER A 21 -6.37 -19.44 45.73
CA SER A 21 -7.81 -19.64 45.91
C SER A 21 -8.21 -21.12 45.69
N PRO A 22 -9.17 -21.66 46.46
CA PRO A 22 -9.66 -23.03 46.26
C PRO A 22 -10.55 -23.15 45.00
N PRO A 23 -10.59 -24.32 44.34
CA PRO A 23 -11.38 -24.52 43.13
C PRO A 23 -12.89 -24.60 43.41
N LEU A 24 -13.69 -23.97 42.55
CA LEU A 24 -15.15 -23.98 42.61
C LEU A 24 -15.74 -25.37 42.23
N PRO A 25 -16.92 -25.75 42.77
CA PRO A 25 -17.58 -27.02 42.43
C PRO A 25 -18.13 -27.01 40.99
N ARG A 26 -18.00 -28.14 40.28
CA ARG A 26 -18.57 -28.36 38.94
C ARG A 26 -20.12 -28.38 38.98
N PRO A 27 -20.83 -27.69 38.07
CA PRO A 27 -22.27 -27.85 37.92
C PRO A 27 -22.60 -29.21 37.29
N LEU A 28 -23.58 -29.92 37.85
CA LEU A 28 -24.17 -31.13 37.29
C LEU A 28 -25.04 -30.74 36.07
N LEU A 29 -24.75 -31.29 34.89
CA LEU A 29 -25.59 -31.11 33.70
C LEU A 29 -26.92 -31.87 33.84
N PRO A 30 -28.06 -31.31 33.43
CA PRO A 30 -29.31 -32.05 33.29
C PRO A 30 -29.25 -32.99 32.08
N THR A 31 -29.78 -34.20 32.24
CA THR A 31 -29.94 -35.24 31.22
C THR A 31 -30.85 -34.79 30.08
N LEU A 32 -30.39 -34.96 28.84
CA LEU A 32 -31.16 -34.72 27.61
C LEU A 32 -32.27 -35.78 27.43
N PRO A 33 -33.46 -35.42 26.93
CA PRO A 33 -34.50 -36.37 26.55
C PRO A 33 -34.18 -37.09 25.23
N PRO A 34 -34.82 -38.26 24.95
CA PRO A 34 -34.49 -39.10 23.80
C PRO A 34 -35.00 -38.52 22.47
N SER A 35 -34.20 -38.70 21.42
CA SER A 35 -34.47 -38.24 20.04
C SER A 35 -35.67 -38.94 19.38
N PRO A 36 -36.40 -38.25 18.49
CA PRO A 36 -37.46 -38.86 17.66
C PRO A 36 -36.91 -39.73 16.50
N PRO A 37 -37.73 -40.63 15.93
CA PRO A 37 -37.31 -41.59 14.91
C PRO A 37 -36.99 -40.93 13.55
N PRO A 38 -36.22 -41.60 12.67
CA PRO A 38 -35.68 -40.98 11.47
C PRO A 38 -36.77 -40.81 10.40
N HIS A 39 -37.03 -39.56 10.01
CA HIS A 39 -37.70 -39.29 8.75
C HIS A 39 -36.75 -39.61 7.60
N VAL A 40 -37.19 -40.52 6.72
CA VAL A 40 -36.51 -40.84 5.46
C VAL A 40 -36.53 -39.58 4.58
N MET A 41 -35.38 -38.91 4.47
CA MET A 41 -35.20 -37.83 3.50
C MET A 41 -35.00 -38.42 2.10
N PRO A 42 -35.54 -37.79 1.04
CA PRO A 42 -35.18 -38.14 -0.32
C PRO A 42 -33.69 -37.83 -0.53
N ALA A 43 -32.97 -38.77 -1.13
CA ALA A 43 -31.54 -38.66 -1.39
C ALA A 43 -31.24 -37.40 -2.23
N LEU A 44 -30.63 -36.39 -1.59
CA LEU A 44 -30.00 -35.28 -2.28
C LEU A 44 -28.79 -35.84 -3.04
N SER A 45 -28.77 -35.61 -4.36
CA SER A 45 -27.62 -35.94 -5.21
C SER A 45 -26.31 -35.40 -4.63
N PRO A 46 -25.19 -36.11 -4.76
CA PRO A 46 -23.90 -35.61 -4.30
C PRO A 46 -23.57 -34.32 -5.04
N ALA A 47 -23.27 -33.27 -4.28
CA ALA A 47 -22.79 -32.01 -4.82
C ALA A 47 -21.53 -32.26 -5.67
N PRO A 48 -21.38 -31.60 -6.84
CA PRO A 48 -20.15 -31.68 -7.60
C PRO A 48 -18.99 -31.17 -6.73
N PRO A 49 -17.77 -31.73 -6.88
CA PRO A 49 -16.61 -31.24 -6.16
C PRO A 49 -16.43 -29.74 -6.40
N PRO A 50 -16.01 -28.95 -5.39
CA PRO A 50 -15.71 -27.55 -5.61
C PRO A 50 -14.66 -27.48 -6.72
N SER A 51 -15.03 -26.83 -7.82
CA SER A 51 -14.09 -26.49 -8.88
C SER A 51 -12.90 -25.80 -8.23
N PRO A 52 -11.65 -26.14 -8.58
CA PRO A 52 -10.51 -25.39 -8.08
C PRO A 52 -10.72 -23.95 -8.52
N LEU A 53 -10.96 -23.07 -7.54
CA LEU A 53 -10.86 -21.63 -7.72
C LEU A 53 -9.45 -21.41 -8.26
N ARG A 54 -9.34 -21.31 -9.58
CA ARG A 54 -8.13 -20.81 -10.21
C ARG A 54 -7.96 -19.43 -9.59
N ASP A 55 -6.81 -19.22 -8.98
CA ASP A 55 -6.37 -17.90 -8.56
C ASP A 55 -6.19 -17.10 -9.87
N VAL A 56 -7.31 -16.59 -10.41
CA VAL A 56 -7.32 -15.83 -11.64
C VAL A 56 -6.90 -14.43 -11.25
N THR A 57 -5.59 -14.25 -11.07
CA THR A 57 -5.02 -12.91 -11.04
C THR A 57 -5.48 -12.20 -12.31
N PRO A 58 -6.21 -11.08 -12.19
CA PRO A 58 -6.75 -10.40 -13.37
C PRO A 58 -5.60 -10.01 -14.29
N PRO A 59 -5.76 -10.10 -15.62
CA PRO A 59 -4.74 -9.64 -16.54
C PRO A 59 -4.45 -8.16 -16.29
N PRO A 60 -3.22 -7.69 -16.59
CA PRO A 60 -2.91 -6.29 -16.42
C PRO A 60 -3.80 -5.42 -17.34
N PRO A 61 -4.15 -4.19 -16.93
CA PRO A 61 -4.96 -3.31 -17.75
C PRO A 61 -4.21 -2.97 -19.02
N SER A 62 -4.92 -2.92 -20.14
CA SER A 62 -4.33 -2.47 -21.40
C SER A 62 -3.96 -0.99 -21.31
N PRO A 63 -2.84 -0.56 -21.93
CA PRO A 63 -2.54 0.86 -22.07
C PRO A 63 -3.74 1.60 -22.67
N PRO A 64 -3.97 2.87 -22.29
CA PRO A 64 -5.07 3.63 -22.87
C PRO A 64 -4.92 3.64 -24.40
N ALA A 65 -5.95 3.13 -25.09
CA ALA A 65 -5.98 3.01 -26.55
C ALA A 65 -6.03 4.36 -27.28
N SER A 66 -6.19 5.47 -26.54
CA SER A 66 -6.25 6.81 -27.12
C SER A 66 -4.91 7.15 -27.78
N PRO A 67 -4.89 7.54 -29.07
CA PRO A 67 -3.68 8.01 -29.75
C PRO A 67 -3.11 9.27 -29.09
N ASP A 68 -3.94 10.00 -28.33
CA ASP A 68 -3.56 11.22 -27.59
C ASP A 68 -2.75 10.91 -26.34
N ALA A 69 -2.79 9.67 -25.83
CA ALA A 69 -1.90 9.25 -24.77
C ALA A 69 -0.46 9.38 -25.29
N GLY A 70 0.22 10.43 -24.82
CA GLY A 70 1.54 10.81 -25.29
C GLY A 70 2.48 9.60 -25.34
N THR A 71 3.37 9.56 -26.33
CA THR A 71 4.29 8.43 -26.55
C THR A 71 5.05 8.02 -25.28
N TRP A 72 5.38 8.99 -24.43
CA TRP A 72 5.99 8.76 -23.13
C TRP A 72 5.11 7.94 -22.18
N PHE A 73 3.81 8.27 -22.09
CA PHE A 73 2.89 7.64 -21.15
C PHE A 73 2.65 6.19 -21.57
N ARG A 74 2.37 5.96 -22.87
CA ARG A 74 2.16 4.60 -23.39
C ARG A 74 3.38 3.70 -23.17
N ALA A 75 4.58 4.22 -23.44
CA ALA A 75 5.81 3.46 -23.24
C ALA A 75 5.98 3.06 -21.77
N VAL A 76 5.81 4.01 -20.84
CA VAL A 76 6.02 3.71 -19.41
C VAL A 76 4.87 2.87 -18.83
N TYR A 77 3.63 3.14 -19.22
CA TYR A 77 2.46 2.37 -18.81
C TYR A 77 2.60 0.90 -19.19
N GLY A 78 3.01 0.63 -20.42
CA GLY A 78 3.23 -0.75 -20.90
C GLY A 78 4.26 -1.51 -20.07
N GLU A 79 5.29 -0.83 -19.53
CA GLU A 79 6.29 -1.49 -18.69
C GLU A 79 5.81 -1.71 -17.26
N VAL A 80 5.19 -0.70 -16.63
CA VAL A 80 4.66 -0.85 -15.26
C VAL A 80 3.40 -1.73 -15.19
N SER A 81 2.86 -2.14 -16.33
CA SER A 81 1.77 -3.12 -16.44
C SER A 81 2.22 -4.47 -17.00
N ARG A 82 3.52 -4.66 -17.27
CA ARG A 82 4.03 -5.87 -17.94
C ARG A 82 3.75 -7.16 -17.18
N LYS A 83 3.85 -7.11 -15.84
CA LYS A 83 3.46 -8.20 -14.95
C LYS A 83 2.18 -7.79 -14.21
N SER A 84 1.19 -8.67 -14.17
CA SER A 84 0.05 -8.48 -13.28
C SER A 84 0.47 -8.69 -11.83
N LEU A 85 0.23 -7.68 -11.00
CA LEU A 85 0.46 -7.71 -9.56
C LEU A 85 -0.87 -7.82 -8.78
N GLY A 86 -1.99 -8.07 -9.48
CA GLY A 86 -3.33 -8.21 -8.89
C GLY A 86 -4.24 -7.01 -9.09
N GLY A 87 -5.52 -7.20 -8.77
CA GLY A 87 -6.59 -6.24 -9.07
C GLY A 87 -6.37 -4.86 -8.46
N CYS A 88 -5.95 -4.77 -7.20
CA CYS A 88 -5.74 -3.49 -6.53
C CYS A 88 -4.65 -2.63 -7.22
N TYR A 89 -3.58 -3.26 -7.72
CA TYR A 89 -2.53 -2.54 -8.45
C TYR A 89 -3.02 -2.10 -9.84
N ASN A 90 -3.80 -2.94 -10.51
CA ASN A 90 -4.42 -2.58 -11.78
C ASN A 90 -5.34 -1.36 -11.65
N GLU A 91 -6.09 -1.26 -10.54
CA GLU A 91 -6.91 -0.08 -10.24
C GLU A 91 -6.07 1.19 -10.04
N VAL A 92 -4.86 1.09 -9.44
CA VAL A 92 -3.93 2.23 -9.37
C VAL A 92 -3.50 2.68 -10.76
N LEU A 93 -3.18 1.75 -11.66
CA LEU A 93 -2.81 2.08 -13.04
C LEU A 93 -3.95 2.78 -13.78
N GLU A 94 -5.19 2.30 -13.62
CA GLU A 94 -6.36 2.94 -14.20
C GLU A 94 -6.59 4.34 -13.64
N GLU A 95 -6.51 4.51 -12.32
CA GLU A 95 -6.66 5.83 -11.70
C GLU A 95 -5.57 6.80 -12.12
N TRP A 96 -4.31 6.34 -12.20
CA TRP A 96 -3.21 7.15 -12.73
C TRP A 96 -3.47 7.58 -14.17
N ALA A 97 -3.93 6.68 -15.05
CA ALA A 97 -4.27 7.03 -16.43
C ALA A 97 -5.40 8.07 -16.52
N ARG A 98 -6.40 8.00 -15.61
CA ARG A 98 -7.47 9.00 -15.53
C ARG A 98 -6.94 10.36 -15.05
N VAL A 99 -6.05 10.38 -14.06
CA VAL A 99 -5.40 11.61 -13.57
C VAL A 99 -4.58 12.28 -14.68
N GLU A 100 -3.70 11.55 -15.36
CA GLU A 100 -2.85 12.11 -16.43
C GLU A 100 -3.67 12.58 -17.64
N ARG A 101 -4.77 11.87 -17.97
CA ARG A 101 -5.72 12.34 -18.99
C ARG A 101 -6.31 13.69 -18.62
N GLY A 102 -6.65 13.92 -17.34
CA GLY A 102 -7.13 15.21 -16.85
C GLY A 102 -6.11 16.35 -17.01
N TYR A 103 -4.83 16.02 -17.13
CA TYR A 103 -3.75 16.96 -17.45
C TYR A 103 -3.34 16.95 -18.92
N ASN A 104 -4.16 16.39 -19.82
CA ASN A 104 -3.84 16.25 -21.25
C ASN A 104 -2.49 15.58 -21.51
N TRP A 105 -2.10 14.63 -20.65
CA TRP A 105 -0.84 13.89 -20.74
C TRP A 105 0.42 14.79 -20.72
N ASP A 106 0.32 15.95 -20.07
CA ASP A 106 1.44 16.89 -19.94
C ASP A 106 2.66 16.18 -19.32
N MET A 107 3.78 16.24 -20.02
CA MET A 107 5.05 15.67 -19.54
C MET A 107 5.65 16.49 -18.39
N ASN A 108 5.18 17.73 -18.19
CA ASN A 108 5.67 18.69 -17.21
C ASN A 108 7.19 18.88 -17.33
N LYS A 109 7.66 19.11 -18.56
CA LYS A 109 9.09 19.23 -18.88
C LYS A 109 9.70 20.41 -18.14
N GLY A 110 10.69 20.12 -17.29
CA GLY A 110 11.38 21.16 -16.50
C GLY A 110 10.57 21.67 -15.29
N GLY A 111 9.34 21.18 -15.08
CA GLY A 111 8.54 21.56 -13.93
C GLY A 111 8.94 20.82 -12.65
N ARG A 112 8.40 21.31 -11.53
CA ARG A 112 8.58 20.69 -10.22
C ARG A 112 7.88 19.32 -10.19
N GLY A 113 8.54 18.35 -9.59
CA GLY A 113 7.98 17.04 -9.30
C GLY A 113 7.69 16.87 -7.82
N LEU A 114 7.34 15.63 -7.45
CA LEU A 114 7.19 15.20 -6.07
C LEU A 114 8.43 15.56 -5.23
N SER A 115 8.24 15.79 -3.93
CA SER A 115 9.33 16.02 -2.99
C SER A 115 10.34 14.87 -3.02
N LYS A 116 11.62 15.22 -2.87
CA LYS A 116 12.74 14.27 -2.77
C LYS A 116 13.03 13.87 -1.32
N ALA A 117 12.39 14.52 -0.35
CA ALA A 117 12.63 14.28 1.07
C ALA A 117 12.29 12.83 1.46
N GLY A 118 13.29 12.08 1.94
CA GLY A 118 13.13 10.67 2.32
C GLY A 118 12.95 9.70 1.15
N ARG A 119 13.09 10.15 -0.10
CA ARG A 119 12.88 9.32 -1.30
C ARG A 119 13.86 8.13 -1.34
N PRO A 120 13.40 6.90 -1.65
CA PRO A 120 14.31 5.76 -1.83
C PRO A 120 15.37 6.03 -2.91
N ALA A 121 16.60 5.58 -2.66
CA ALA A 121 17.74 5.82 -3.54
C ALA A 121 17.51 5.23 -4.95
N GLU A 122 16.80 4.10 -5.01
CA GLU A 122 16.32 3.41 -6.19
C GLU A 122 15.56 4.35 -7.14
N VAL A 123 14.66 5.17 -6.60
CA VAL A 123 13.88 6.13 -7.38
C VAL A 123 14.77 7.23 -7.94
N SER A 124 15.71 7.73 -7.13
CA SER A 124 16.63 8.79 -7.55
C SER A 124 17.56 8.31 -8.66
N ALA A 125 18.10 7.10 -8.53
CA ALA A 125 18.89 6.45 -9.56
C ALA A 125 18.08 6.24 -10.84
N TRP A 126 16.87 5.69 -10.73
CA TRP A 126 15.98 5.46 -11.88
C TRP A 126 15.63 6.75 -12.62
N VAL A 127 15.23 7.81 -11.90
CA VAL A 127 14.93 9.11 -12.52
C VAL A 127 16.16 9.69 -13.23
N THR A 128 17.34 9.59 -12.61
CA THR A 128 18.62 10.07 -13.17
C THR A 128 19.02 9.30 -14.42
N ALA A 129 18.76 7.99 -14.45
CA ALA A 129 18.95 7.12 -15.62
C ALA A 129 17.91 7.36 -16.74
N ALA A 130 17.24 8.52 -16.73
CA ALA A 130 16.13 8.86 -17.62
C ALA A 130 15.04 7.79 -17.59
N ARG A 131 14.81 7.19 -16.42
CA ARG A 131 13.78 6.18 -16.17
C ARG A 131 13.97 4.91 -16.98
N GLY A 132 15.15 4.64 -17.53
CA GLY A 132 15.38 3.54 -18.48
C GLY A 132 14.86 3.81 -19.89
N LEU A 133 14.35 5.02 -20.18
CA LEU A 133 13.93 5.45 -21.51
C LEU A 133 15.12 5.75 -22.43
N ARG A 134 16.31 5.99 -21.88
CA ARG A 134 17.55 6.09 -22.67
C ARG A 134 18.09 4.68 -22.95
N LYS A 135 18.35 4.38 -24.23
CA LYS A 135 18.95 3.12 -24.73
C LYS A 135 18.14 1.83 -24.42
N GLY A 136 16.81 1.85 -24.54
CA GLY A 136 16.02 0.62 -24.53
C GLY A 136 16.06 -0.19 -23.22
N ALA A 137 16.56 0.39 -22.12
CA ALA A 137 16.65 -0.28 -20.83
C ALA A 137 15.26 -0.62 -20.23
N LEU A 138 14.21 0.12 -20.62
CA LEU A 138 12.82 -0.24 -20.35
C LEU A 138 12.45 -1.61 -20.94
N ALA A 139 12.92 -1.96 -22.14
CA ALA A 139 12.54 -3.21 -22.83
C ALA A 139 12.99 -4.47 -22.07
N ASN A 140 14.00 -4.35 -21.20
CA ASN A 140 14.51 -5.44 -20.38
C ASN A 140 13.86 -5.50 -18.98
N GLY A 141 12.91 -4.62 -18.66
CA GLY A 141 12.11 -4.70 -17.43
C GLY A 141 12.89 -4.51 -16.12
N VAL A 142 14.13 -4.02 -16.16
CA VAL A 142 14.97 -3.91 -14.95
C VAL A 142 14.73 -2.53 -14.31
N GLY A 143 13.70 -2.46 -13.47
CA GLY A 143 13.68 -1.47 -12.40
C GLY A 143 14.92 -1.63 -11.50
N PRO A 144 15.26 -0.63 -10.68
CA PRO A 144 16.33 -0.75 -9.71
C PRO A 144 16.14 -2.00 -8.82
N GLU A 145 17.24 -2.65 -8.48
CA GLU A 145 17.22 -3.82 -7.60
C GLU A 145 16.86 -3.38 -6.17
N ILE A 146 15.77 -3.94 -5.63
CA ILE A 146 15.43 -3.83 -4.20
C ILE A 146 16.19 -4.92 -3.45
N LYS A 147 17.23 -4.52 -2.71
CA LYS A 147 18.10 -5.45 -1.99
C LYS A 147 17.40 -6.08 -0.78
N LEU A 148 16.77 -5.23 0.04
CA LEU A 148 16.08 -5.63 1.26
C LEU A 148 14.67 -5.04 1.26
N LEU A 149 13.66 -5.93 1.36
CA LEU A 149 12.26 -5.54 1.38
C LEU A 149 11.93 -4.65 2.59
N SER A 150 12.48 -4.96 3.76
CA SER A 150 12.28 -4.20 5.01
C SER A 150 12.77 -2.75 4.90
N ASP A 151 13.95 -2.55 4.32
CA ASP A 151 14.56 -1.22 4.20
C ASP A 151 13.80 -0.39 3.18
N PHE A 152 13.39 -1.01 2.08
CA PHE A 152 12.58 -0.36 1.06
C PHE A 152 11.20 0.00 1.58
N ASP A 153 10.51 -0.91 2.29
CA ASP A 153 9.22 -0.67 2.92
C ASP A 153 9.27 0.54 3.85
N MET A 154 10.20 0.55 4.81
CA MET A 154 10.38 1.65 5.76
C MET A 154 10.68 2.98 5.06
N THR A 155 11.59 2.96 4.08
CA THR A 155 11.98 4.17 3.33
C THR A 155 10.84 4.67 2.46
N TRP A 156 10.09 3.77 1.83
CA TRP A 156 8.96 4.10 0.98
C TRP A 156 7.84 4.74 1.80
N TRP A 157 7.46 4.19 2.96
CA TRP A 157 6.45 4.80 3.82
C TRP A 157 6.88 6.15 4.39
N SER A 158 8.16 6.31 4.72
CA SER A 158 8.73 7.60 5.13
C SER A 158 8.62 8.65 4.01
N TRP A 159 9.01 8.28 2.78
CA TRP A 159 8.86 9.15 1.61
C TRP A 159 7.41 9.48 1.33
N TRP A 160 6.54 8.47 1.31
CA TRP A 160 5.12 8.63 1.07
C TRP A 160 4.51 9.57 2.09
N GLY A 161 4.91 9.47 3.36
CA GLY A 161 4.50 10.38 4.41
C GLY A 161 4.89 11.84 4.18
N ASN A 162 6.07 12.10 3.62
CA ASN A 162 6.51 13.45 3.26
C ASN A 162 5.79 14.03 2.02
N LEU A 163 5.11 13.18 1.25
CA LEU A 163 4.29 13.61 0.11
C LEU A 163 2.84 13.90 0.50
N GLN A 164 2.44 13.56 1.73
CA GLN A 164 1.06 13.72 2.14
C GLN A 164 0.69 15.18 2.34
N PRO A 165 -0.51 15.57 1.90
CA PRO A 165 -1.10 16.84 2.30
C PRO A 165 -1.16 17.00 3.82
N GLY A 166 -1.08 18.24 4.30
CA GLY A 166 -1.10 18.54 5.74
C GLY A 166 -2.39 18.15 6.47
N TRP A 167 -3.50 17.99 5.76
CA TRP A 167 -4.77 17.51 6.33
C TRP A 167 -4.76 16.01 6.61
N ARG A 168 -3.79 15.27 6.08
CA ARG A 168 -3.80 13.82 6.16
C ARG A 168 -3.35 13.34 7.53
N ARG A 169 -4.25 12.66 8.23
CA ARG A 169 -3.97 12.12 9.57
C ARG A 169 -3.20 10.82 9.47
N LYS A 170 -2.17 10.70 10.30
CA LYS A 170 -1.48 9.42 10.53
C LYS A 170 -2.39 8.50 11.35
N ASP A 171 -2.34 7.23 11.04
CA ASP A 171 -2.98 6.20 11.84
C ASP A 171 -2.21 6.04 13.17
N MET A 172 -2.94 6.12 14.29
CA MET A 172 -2.37 5.96 15.63
C MET A 172 -2.18 4.48 16.00
N GLN A 173 -2.88 3.56 15.32
CA GLN A 173 -2.77 2.12 15.55
C GLN A 173 -1.66 1.50 14.70
N THR A 174 -1.41 2.06 13.51
CA THR A 174 -0.43 1.53 12.56
C THR A 174 0.62 2.60 12.24
N PRO A 175 1.80 2.59 12.91
CA PRO A 175 2.84 3.60 12.71
C PRO A 175 3.24 3.74 11.24
N GLY A 176 3.29 4.99 10.77
CA GLY A 176 3.67 5.30 9.39
C GLY A 176 2.57 5.05 8.35
N ARG A 177 1.35 4.65 8.75
CA ARG A 177 0.17 4.60 7.87
C ARG A 177 -0.71 5.83 8.05
N PHE A 178 -1.69 5.95 7.18
CA PHE A 178 -2.61 7.08 7.12
C PHE A 178 -4.05 6.60 7.20
N VAL A 179 -4.89 7.42 7.83
CA VAL A 179 -6.33 7.15 7.86
C VAL A 179 -6.93 7.54 6.51
N ARG A 180 -7.81 6.70 5.98
CA ARG A 180 -8.61 6.94 4.77
C ARG A 180 -10.00 7.43 5.16
N ASP A 181 -10.10 8.73 5.45
CA ASP A 181 -11.36 9.40 5.83
C ASP A 181 -12.04 10.04 4.58
N THR A 182 -12.63 11.22 4.75
CA THR A 182 -13.12 12.07 3.66
C THR A 182 -12.06 13.09 3.24
N TYR A 183 -12.05 13.47 1.97
CA TYR A 183 -11.24 14.60 1.50
C TYR A 183 -11.82 15.92 2.04
N PRO A 184 -11.00 16.95 2.28
CA PRO A 184 -11.50 18.27 2.62
C PRO A 184 -12.42 18.83 1.53
N GLU A 185 -13.61 19.31 1.90
CA GLU A 185 -14.61 19.88 0.97
C GLU A 185 -14.21 21.26 0.44
N ASP A 186 -13.33 21.97 1.15
CA ASP A 186 -12.99 23.37 0.92
C ASP A 186 -11.93 23.60 -0.16
N GLY A 187 -11.40 22.53 -0.77
CA GLY A 187 -10.74 22.51 -2.08
C GLY A 187 -9.49 23.40 -2.28
N ARG A 188 -9.10 24.22 -1.30
CA ARG A 188 -8.01 25.19 -1.41
C ARG A 188 -6.65 24.52 -1.27
N ASP A 189 -5.86 24.49 -2.35
CA ASP A 189 -4.40 24.26 -2.41
C ASP A 189 -3.80 23.04 -1.68
N THR A 190 -4.61 22.16 -1.12
CA THR A 190 -4.08 21.08 -0.29
C THR A 190 -3.51 19.91 -1.08
N TRP A 191 -3.78 19.83 -2.39
CA TRP A 191 -3.29 18.75 -3.25
C TRP A 191 -1.92 19.03 -3.88
N ASP A 192 -1.34 20.21 -3.67
CA ASP A 192 -0.11 20.67 -4.32
C ASP A 192 1.07 19.72 -4.18
N THR A 193 1.15 18.97 -3.07
CA THR A 193 2.23 17.99 -2.84
C THR A 193 2.18 16.79 -3.78
N LEU A 194 1.00 16.51 -4.36
CA LEU A 194 0.75 15.41 -5.30
C LEU A 194 0.32 15.91 -6.68
N ARG A 195 -0.06 17.19 -6.82
CA ARG A 195 -0.51 17.85 -8.06
C ARG A 195 0.67 18.15 -9.00
N HIS A 196 1.33 17.09 -9.42
CA HIS A 196 2.45 17.14 -10.35
C HIS A 196 2.14 16.23 -11.54
N PRO A 197 1.69 16.76 -12.69
CA PRO A 197 1.51 15.93 -13.88
C PRO A 197 2.85 15.42 -14.42
N GLY A 198 2.77 14.39 -15.25
CA GLY A 198 3.88 13.96 -16.09
C GLY A 198 4.96 13.16 -15.39
N GLN A 199 6.16 13.19 -15.98
CA GLN A 199 7.22 12.22 -15.66
C GLN A 199 7.82 12.37 -14.26
N ASN A 200 7.65 13.54 -13.63
CA ASN A 200 8.18 13.84 -12.29
C ASN A 200 7.12 13.68 -11.18
N GLY A 201 5.91 13.28 -11.56
CA GLY A 201 4.74 13.17 -10.69
C GLY A 201 4.44 11.77 -10.19
N VAL A 202 3.15 11.43 -10.24
CA VAL A 202 2.55 10.15 -9.83
C VAL A 202 3.25 8.95 -10.46
N LEU A 203 3.83 9.11 -11.65
CA LEU A 203 4.62 8.07 -12.29
C LEU A 203 5.67 7.44 -11.34
N SER A 204 6.34 8.27 -10.53
CA SER A 204 7.38 7.77 -9.62
C SER A 204 6.80 6.81 -8.57
N LEU A 205 5.58 7.08 -8.08
CA LEU A 205 4.88 6.22 -7.12
C LEU A 205 4.48 4.90 -7.79
N VAL A 206 3.85 4.96 -8.97
CA VAL A 206 3.41 3.79 -9.74
C VAL A 206 4.60 2.87 -10.06
N ALA A 207 5.72 3.44 -10.48
CA ALA A 207 6.93 2.68 -10.79
C ALA A 207 7.50 1.99 -9.53
N THR A 208 7.55 2.69 -8.40
CA THR A 208 8.02 2.06 -7.15
C THR A 208 7.10 0.94 -6.66
N LEU A 209 5.78 1.12 -6.74
CA LEU A 209 4.82 0.07 -6.39
C LEU A 209 4.97 -1.15 -7.30
N TYR A 210 5.31 -0.94 -8.58
CA TYR A 210 5.58 -2.04 -9.51
C TYR A 210 6.81 -2.86 -9.09
N TRP A 211 7.96 -2.22 -8.89
CA TRP A 211 9.19 -2.94 -8.52
C TRP A 211 9.07 -3.59 -7.14
N TRP A 212 8.44 -2.90 -6.19
CA TRP A 212 8.19 -3.43 -4.87
C TRP A 212 7.27 -4.65 -4.94
N GLY A 213 6.15 -4.58 -5.66
CA GLY A 213 5.25 -5.72 -5.82
C GLY A 213 5.90 -6.89 -6.56
N MET A 214 6.76 -6.62 -7.56
CA MET A 214 7.57 -7.65 -8.19
C MET A 214 8.50 -8.35 -7.19
N LYS A 215 9.17 -7.59 -6.33
CA LYS A 215 10.08 -8.12 -5.30
C LYS A 215 9.33 -8.90 -4.23
N VAL A 216 8.19 -8.39 -3.77
CA VAL A 216 7.30 -9.09 -2.83
C VAL A 216 6.81 -10.41 -3.42
N ALA A 217 6.38 -10.42 -4.69
CA ALA A 217 5.94 -11.64 -5.35
C ALA A 217 7.07 -12.68 -5.56
N ALA A 218 8.33 -12.25 -5.59
CA ALA A 218 9.48 -13.13 -5.75
C ALA A 218 9.97 -13.68 -4.40
N ASP A 219 10.14 -12.81 -3.41
CA ASP A 219 10.92 -13.09 -2.21
C ASP A 219 10.18 -12.73 -0.90
N GLY A 220 8.98 -12.15 -0.99
CA GLY A 220 8.26 -11.57 0.15
C GLY A 220 7.46 -12.58 0.95
N GLY A 221 7.32 -12.31 2.25
CA GLY A 221 6.40 -12.99 3.13
C GLY A 221 5.03 -12.30 3.22
N ARG A 222 4.17 -12.84 4.10
CA ARG A 222 2.85 -12.26 4.38
C ARG A 222 2.92 -10.79 4.80
N ALA A 223 3.87 -10.42 5.67
CA ALA A 223 4.01 -9.05 6.15
C ALA A 223 4.39 -8.08 5.02
N ASP A 224 5.29 -8.49 4.11
CA ASP A 224 5.67 -7.69 2.95
C ASP A 224 4.48 -7.50 2.00
N GLN A 225 3.70 -8.56 1.78
CA GLN A 225 2.47 -8.52 0.97
C GLN A 225 1.42 -7.59 1.58
N GLU A 226 1.20 -7.66 2.90
CA GLU A 226 0.27 -6.79 3.62
C GLU A 226 0.70 -5.33 3.52
N SER A 227 2.00 -5.03 3.73
CA SER A 227 2.50 -3.66 3.61
C SER A 227 2.39 -3.09 2.19
N TRP A 228 2.77 -3.88 1.18
CA TRP A 228 2.64 -3.49 -0.22
C TRP A 228 1.18 -3.29 -0.62
N THR A 229 0.28 -4.18 -0.19
CA THR A 229 -1.16 -4.06 -0.46
C THR A 229 -1.74 -2.79 0.17
N GLU A 230 -1.31 -2.47 1.40
CA GLU A 230 -1.72 -1.23 2.05
C GLU A 230 -1.21 -0.01 1.28
N ALA A 231 0.04 0.00 0.84
CA ALA A 231 0.60 1.08 0.02
C ALA A 231 -0.16 1.28 -1.30
N VAL A 232 -0.50 0.19 -1.99
CA VAL A 232 -1.30 0.20 -3.23
C VAL A 232 -2.69 0.79 -2.98
N THR A 233 -3.38 0.31 -1.94
CA THR A 233 -4.73 0.77 -1.57
C THR A 233 -4.72 2.25 -1.21
N ASP A 234 -3.69 2.67 -0.50
CA ASP A 234 -3.51 4.03 -0.05
C ASP A 234 -3.23 5.02 -1.19
N VAL A 235 -2.36 4.64 -2.12
CA VAL A 235 -2.10 5.42 -3.34
C VAL A 235 -3.34 5.48 -4.21
N LYS A 236 -4.08 4.38 -4.42
CA LYS A 236 -5.35 4.38 -5.16
C LYS A 236 -6.33 5.41 -4.58
N TRP A 237 -6.47 5.40 -3.25
CA TRP A 237 -7.35 6.34 -2.55
C TRP A 237 -6.91 7.78 -2.77
N MET A 238 -5.61 8.10 -2.67
CA MET A 238 -5.11 9.45 -2.95
C MET A 238 -5.31 9.88 -4.41
N LEU A 239 -5.13 8.98 -5.38
CA LEU A 239 -5.35 9.30 -6.79
C LEU A 239 -6.83 9.56 -7.11
N SER A 240 -7.74 8.83 -6.46
CA SER A 240 -9.18 9.04 -6.61
C SER A 240 -9.58 10.45 -6.14
N GLY A 241 -9.04 10.90 -5.01
CA GLY A 241 -9.25 12.25 -4.49
C GLY A 241 -8.62 13.33 -5.37
N LEU A 242 -7.37 13.13 -5.82
CA LEU A 242 -6.69 14.04 -6.74
C LEU A 242 -7.48 14.21 -8.05
N ARG A 243 -8.02 13.12 -8.60
CA ARG A 243 -8.87 13.16 -9.78
C ARG A 243 -10.14 13.98 -9.54
N ALA A 244 -10.83 13.76 -8.42
CA ALA A 244 -12.03 14.51 -8.07
C ALA A 244 -11.73 16.01 -7.93
N ALA A 245 -10.61 16.37 -7.29
CA ALA A 245 -10.16 17.75 -7.15
C ALA A 245 -9.81 18.41 -8.49
N ASN A 246 -9.26 17.66 -9.45
CA ASN A 246 -8.98 18.17 -10.80
C ASN A 246 -10.26 18.48 -11.59
N MET A 247 -11.30 17.66 -11.42
CA MET A 247 -12.59 17.88 -12.08
C MET A 247 -13.34 19.09 -11.50
N ALA A 248 -13.20 19.35 -10.19
CA ALA A 248 -13.85 20.46 -9.52
C ALA A 248 -13.21 21.83 -9.81
N GLY A 249 -11.89 21.87 -10.10
CA GLY A 249 -11.14 23.10 -10.36
C GLY A 249 -11.05 23.53 -11.83
N GLY A 250 -11.70 22.81 -12.75
CA GLY A 250 -11.64 23.04 -14.20
C GLY A 250 -12.84 23.78 -14.81
N GLY A 251 -13.60 24.54 -14.01
CA GLY A 251 -14.77 25.33 -14.43
C GLY A 251 -14.46 26.81 -14.62
#